data_AF-A0A4Q8M7E2-F1
#
_entry.id   AF-A0A4Q8M7E2-F1
#
_cell.length_a   1.000
_cell.length_b   1.000
_cell.length_c   1.000
_cell.angle_alpha   90.00
_cell.angle_beta   90.00
_cell.angle_gamma   90.00
#
_symmetry.space_group_name_H-M   'P 1'
#
loop_
_entity.id
_entity.type
_entity.pdbx_description
1 polymer ?
#
loop_
_entity_poly.entity_id
_entity_poly.type
_entity_poly.pdbx_seq_one_letter_code
_entity_poly.pdbx_strand_id
1 'polypeptide(L)'
;MSDKMPEPPKAAAVMTDPIIKCRLCTVRLHRGNHLDDFARQICGDCRQHPAAKRLGAVAIPPPRTEGAPPDFTPAERSLIKRVGALVPSAQLLALLNERLQADGAPDAGLHTVEQLQTEMQSTPTPAGSTDWSFMRKLLAQARREGVLNRITIQTIDDFAVVYALSSAQVLRLKDVVLNAKEDGHGR
;
A
#
# COMPACT_ATOMS: atom_id res chain seq x y z
N MET A 1 -29.96 0.98 -53.76
CA MET A 1 -28.51 0.72 -53.71
C MET A 1 -27.97 1.54 -52.56
N SER A 2 -27.90 0.95 -51.37
CA SER A 2 -27.50 1.67 -50.16
C SER A 2 -25.99 1.49 -49.97
N ASP A 3 -25.26 2.58 -50.18
CA ASP A 3 -23.83 2.70 -49.95
C ASP A 3 -23.48 2.35 -48.51
N LYS A 4 -22.69 1.29 -48.34
CA LYS A 4 -22.17 0.83 -47.07
C LYS A 4 -20.89 1.61 -46.79
N MET A 5 -20.98 2.63 -45.94
CA MET A 5 -19.84 3.42 -45.47
C MET A 5 -18.85 2.51 -44.71
N PRO A 6 -17.52 2.61 -44.94
CA PRO A 6 -16.54 1.76 -44.28
C PRO A 6 -16.35 2.16 -42.81
N GLU A 7 -16.30 1.15 -41.93
CA GLU A 7 -15.97 1.29 -40.50
C GLU A 7 -14.58 1.91 -40.29
N PRO A 8 -14.39 2.77 -39.27
CA PRO A 8 -13.09 3.34 -38.96
C PRO A 8 -12.14 2.28 -38.39
N PRO A 9 -10.83 2.38 -38.63
CA PRO A 9 -9.86 1.43 -38.12
C PRO A 9 -9.81 1.46 -36.59
N LYS A 10 -9.95 0.29 -35.95
CA LYS A 10 -9.68 0.10 -34.52
C LYS A 10 -8.31 0.67 -34.19
N ALA A 11 -8.28 1.72 -33.36
CA ALA A 11 -7.07 2.25 -32.77
C ALA A 11 -6.34 1.09 -32.06
N ALA A 12 -5.22 0.65 -32.64
CA ALA A 12 -4.31 -0.26 -31.97
C ALA A 12 -3.86 0.45 -30.68
N ALA A 13 -4.22 -0.12 -29.53
CA ALA A 13 -3.71 0.32 -28.25
C ALA A 13 -2.19 0.33 -28.34
N VAL A 14 -1.60 1.52 -28.31
CA VAL A 14 -0.15 1.68 -28.19
C VAL A 14 0.18 1.22 -26.77
N MET A 15 0.42 -0.09 -26.63
CA MET A 15 0.96 -0.68 -25.41
C MET A 15 2.33 -0.06 -25.21
N THR A 16 2.41 1.00 -24.41
CA THR A 16 3.67 1.58 -23.97
C THR A 16 4.44 0.49 -23.21
N ASP A 17 5.40 -0.12 -23.88
CA ASP A 17 6.30 -1.10 -23.29
C ASP A 17 6.92 -0.48 -22.01
N PRO A 18 6.86 -1.18 -20.86
CA PRO A 18 7.41 -0.65 -19.62
C PRO A 18 8.88 -0.27 -19.81
N ILE A 19 9.28 0.90 -19.29
CA ILE A 19 10.66 1.37 -19.40
C ILE A 19 11.52 0.53 -18.45
N ILE A 20 12.12 -0.55 -18.98
CA ILE A 20 13.05 -1.41 -18.23
C ILE A 20 14.46 -0.84 -18.37
N LYS A 21 15.17 -0.66 -17.24
CA LYS A 21 16.53 -0.13 -17.18
C LYS A 21 17.53 -1.19 -16.71
N CYS A 22 18.76 -1.09 -17.17
CA CYS A 22 19.86 -1.92 -16.71
C CYS A 22 20.14 -1.65 -15.23
N ARG A 23 20.29 -2.72 -14.44
CA ARG A 23 20.57 -2.65 -12.99
C ARG A 23 21.98 -2.18 -12.64
N LEU A 24 22.88 -2.08 -13.62
CA LEU A 24 24.27 -1.66 -13.40
C LEU A 24 24.53 -0.23 -13.88
N CYS A 25 24.16 0.08 -15.13
CA CYS A 25 24.44 1.39 -15.72
C CYS A 25 23.20 2.25 -15.95
N THR A 26 21.99 1.77 -15.61
CA THR A 26 20.71 2.48 -15.75
C THR A 26 20.24 2.79 -17.18
N VAL A 27 20.98 2.38 -18.21
CA VAL A 27 20.59 2.50 -19.62
C VAL A 27 19.30 1.71 -19.89
N ARG A 28 18.44 2.25 -20.76
CA ARG A 28 17.18 1.61 -21.15
C ARG A 28 17.45 0.35 -21.98
N LEU A 29 16.79 -0.74 -21.63
CA LEU A 29 16.84 -1.99 -22.40
C LEU A 29 15.84 -1.93 -23.55
N HIS A 30 16.22 -2.46 -24.71
CA HIS A 30 15.40 -2.45 -25.91
C HIS A 30 15.16 -3.87 -26.41
N ARG A 31 13.89 -4.27 -26.62
CA ARG A 31 13.55 -5.64 -27.08
C ARG A 31 14.16 -5.98 -28.45
N GLY A 32 14.46 -4.97 -29.26
CA GLY A 32 15.17 -5.13 -30.54
C GLY A 32 16.69 -5.35 -30.41
N ASN A 33 17.26 -5.18 -29.22
CA ASN A 33 18.68 -5.44 -28.96
C ASN A 33 18.86 -6.83 -28.35
N HIS A 34 19.37 -7.77 -29.15
CA HIS A 34 19.61 -9.16 -28.74
C HIS A 34 20.69 -9.33 -27.66
N LEU A 35 21.51 -8.29 -27.41
CA LEU A 35 22.53 -8.33 -26.37
C LEU A 35 21.98 -8.03 -24.98
N ASP A 36 20.79 -7.42 -24.89
CA ASP A 36 20.14 -7.09 -23.63
C ASP A 36 19.54 -8.35 -22.98
N ASP A 37 19.86 -8.56 -21.71
CA ASP A 37 19.34 -9.65 -20.88
C ASP A 37 18.16 -9.13 -20.05
N PHE A 38 16.94 -9.35 -20.54
CA PHE A 38 15.71 -8.96 -19.84
C PHE A 38 15.43 -9.80 -18.60
N ALA A 39 15.91 -11.04 -18.54
CA ALA A 39 15.72 -11.91 -17.40
C ALA A 39 16.50 -11.40 -16.18
N ARG A 40 17.68 -10.82 -16.40
CA ARG A 40 18.54 -10.25 -15.35
C ARG A 40 18.48 -8.72 -15.28
N GLN A 41 17.82 -8.08 -16.24
CA GLN A 41 17.77 -6.64 -16.47
C GLN A 41 19.17 -6.03 -16.62
N ILE A 42 19.96 -6.53 -17.58
CA ILE A 42 21.35 -6.10 -17.82
C ILE A 42 21.52 -5.77 -19.31
N CYS A 43 22.12 -4.63 -19.65
CA CYS A 43 22.40 -4.30 -21.05
C CYS A 43 23.58 -5.11 -21.59
N GLY A 44 23.70 -5.18 -22.91
CA GLY A 44 24.80 -5.87 -23.60
C GLY A 44 26.20 -5.51 -23.06
N ASP A 45 26.47 -4.23 -22.84
CA ASP A 45 27.77 -3.74 -22.39
C ASP A 45 28.11 -4.19 -20.96
N CYS A 46 27.10 -4.19 -20.08
CA CYS A 46 27.27 -4.55 -18.68
C CYS A 46 27.26 -6.07 -18.47
N ARG A 47 26.89 -6.87 -19.47
CA ARG A 47 26.77 -8.33 -19.35
C ARG A 47 28.07 -9.02 -18.97
N GLN A 48 29.20 -8.49 -19.44
CA GLN A 48 30.53 -9.04 -19.15
C GLN A 48 31.13 -8.53 -17.82
N HIS A 49 30.52 -7.52 -17.20
CA HIS A 49 31.04 -6.91 -15.99
C HIS A 49 31.04 -7.91 -14.82
N PRO A 50 32.07 -7.94 -13.95
CA PRO A 50 32.12 -8.87 -12.82
C PRO A 50 30.92 -8.77 -11.87
N ALA A 51 30.38 -7.55 -11.70
CA ALA A 51 29.17 -7.33 -10.90
C ALA A 51 27.92 -7.97 -11.51
N ALA A 52 27.85 -8.11 -12.85
CA ALA A 52 26.74 -8.77 -13.51
C ALA A 52 26.62 -10.23 -13.09
N LYS A 53 27.75 -10.95 -12.93
CA LYS A 53 27.77 -12.35 -12.47
C LYS A 53 27.09 -12.57 -11.12
N ARG A 54 27.03 -11.53 -10.27
CA ARG A 54 26.39 -11.58 -8.94
C ARG A 54 24.88 -11.29 -9.00
N LEU A 55 24.36 -10.78 -10.13
CA LEU A 55 22.94 -10.51 -10.31
C LEU A 55 22.21 -11.79 -10.73
N GLY A 56 21.24 -12.22 -9.91
CA GLY A 56 20.30 -13.28 -10.28
C GLY A 56 19.20 -12.79 -11.23
N ALA A 57 18.39 -13.73 -11.71
CA ALA A 57 17.17 -13.41 -12.44
C ALA A 57 16.26 -12.52 -11.58
N VAL A 58 15.62 -11.55 -12.21
CA VAL A 58 14.53 -10.82 -11.55
C VAL A 58 13.37 -11.78 -11.44
N ALA A 59 12.87 -12.01 -10.22
CA ALA A 59 11.61 -12.70 -10.03
C ALA A 59 10.53 -11.86 -10.71
N ILE A 60 10.17 -12.25 -11.94
CA ILE A 60 8.98 -11.73 -12.60
C ILE A 60 7.83 -12.32 -11.79
N PRO A 61 7.04 -11.52 -11.06
CA PRO A 61 5.84 -12.05 -10.43
C PRO A 61 5.00 -12.71 -11.54
N PRO A 62 4.41 -13.89 -11.28
CA PRO A 62 3.66 -14.61 -12.30
C PRO A 62 2.65 -13.68 -12.96
N PRO A 63 2.40 -13.82 -14.28
CA PRO A 63 1.38 -13.03 -14.95
C PRO A 63 0.08 -13.18 -14.17
N ARG A 64 -0.43 -12.06 -13.66
CA ARG A 64 -1.68 -12.04 -12.90
C ARG A 64 -2.78 -12.53 -13.84
N THR A 65 -3.54 -13.53 -13.43
CA THR A 65 -4.75 -13.92 -14.15
C THR A 65 -5.65 -12.70 -14.21
N GLU A 66 -6.03 -12.26 -15.42
CA GLU A 66 -6.93 -11.13 -15.60
C GLU A 66 -8.21 -11.35 -14.78
N GLY A 67 -8.58 -10.36 -13.96
CA GLY A 67 -9.74 -10.43 -13.07
C GLY A 67 -9.55 -11.19 -11.76
N ALA A 68 -8.37 -11.75 -11.46
CA ALA A 68 -8.11 -12.29 -10.13
C ALA A 68 -7.96 -11.15 -9.10
N PRO A 69 -8.57 -11.27 -7.91
CA PRO A 69 -8.40 -10.27 -6.87
C PRO A 69 -6.93 -10.26 -6.42
N PRO A 70 -6.30 -9.08 -6.29
CA PRO A 70 -4.96 -9.01 -5.72
C PRO A 70 -4.97 -9.45 -4.26
N ASP A 71 -3.80 -9.82 -3.75
CA ASP A 71 -3.63 -9.97 -2.31
C ASP A 71 -3.89 -8.64 -1.59
N PHE A 72 -4.41 -8.71 -0.37
CA PHE A 72 -4.52 -7.52 0.48
C PHE A 72 -3.17 -6.82 0.62
N THR A 73 -3.16 -5.51 0.56
CA THR A 73 -2.00 -4.68 0.85
C THR A 73 -1.71 -4.66 2.36
N PRO A 74 -0.50 -4.25 2.79
CA PRO A 74 -0.19 -4.08 4.21
C PRO A 74 -1.13 -3.10 4.95
N ALA A 75 -1.61 -2.07 4.25
CA ALA A 75 -2.56 -1.09 4.78
C ALA A 75 -3.94 -1.71 5.00
N GLU A 76 -4.43 -2.48 4.03
CA GLU A 76 -5.70 -3.19 4.11
C GLU A 76 -5.67 -4.26 5.20
N ARG A 77 -4.59 -5.05 5.29
CA ARG A 77 -4.40 -5.99 6.42
C ARG A 77 -4.45 -5.29 7.78
N SER A 78 -3.84 -4.11 7.88
CA SER A 78 -3.89 -3.31 9.11
C SER A 78 -5.29 -2.80 9.44
N LEU A 79 -6.08 -2.48 8.41
CA LEU A 79 -7.48 -2.08 8.56
C LEU A 79 -8.35 -3.27 8.99
N ILE A 80 -8.24 -4.41 8.29
CA ILE A 80 -8.94 -5.66 8.61
C ILE A 80 -8.68 -6.05 10.07
N LYS A 81 -7.42 -5.99 10.53
CA LYS A 81 -7.07 -6.30 11.91
C LYS A 81 -7.73 -5.39 12.95
N ARG A 82 -7.86 -4.09 12.67
CA ARG A 82 -8.38 -3.10 13.62
C ARG A 82 -9.89 -3.01 13.64
N VAL A 83 -10.51 -3.18 12.47
CA VAL A 83 -11.93 -2.86 12.24
C VAL A 83 -12.75 -4.12 11.97
N GLY A 84 -12.13 -5.23 11.57
CA GLY A 84 -12.82 -6.48 11.22
C GLY A 84 -13.64 -7.09 12.35
N ALA A 85 -13.31 -6.80 13.62
CA ALA A 85 -14.11 -7.21 14.76
C ALA A 85 -15.25 -6.23 15.13
N LEU A 86 -15.23 -5.02 14.57
CA LEU A 86 -16.14 -3.92 14.93
C LEU A 86 -17.21 -3.64 13.88
N VAL A 87 -16.99 -4.08 12.63
CA VAL A 87 -17.82 -3.76 11.47
C VAL A 87 -18.25 -5.06 10.77
N PRO A 88 -19.51 -5.15 10.28
CA PRO A 88 -19.95 -6.31 9.49
C PRO A 88 -19.06 -6.56 8.27
N SER A 89 -18.74 -7.84 8.00
CA SER A 89 -17.82 -8.22 6.93
C SER A 89 -18.21 -7.67 5.55
N ALA A 90 -19.50 -7.58 5.24
CA ALA A 90 -19.98 -7.00 3.98
C ALA A 90 -19.64 -5.50 3.84
N GLN A 91 -19.74 -4.73 4.93
CA GLN A 91 -19.40 -3.31 4.94
C GLN A 91 -17.89 -3.09 4.84
N LEU A 92 -17.10 -3.90 5.57
CA LEU A 92 -15.64 -3.86 5.47
C LEU A 92 -15.18 -4.23 4.06
N LEU A 93 -15.77 -5.25 3.44
CA LEU A 93 -15.45 -5.66 2.08
C LEU A 93 -15.76 -4.57 1.05
N ALA A 94 -16.91 -3.91 1.17
CA ALA A 94 -17.28 -2.81 0.28
C ALA A 94 -16.24 -1.68 0.33
N LEU A 95 -15.81 -1.30 1.52
CA LEU A 95 -14.81 -0.23 1.72
C LEU A 95 -13.42 -0.62 1.16
N LEU A 96 -13.01 -1.87 1.33
CA LEU A 96 -11.75 -2.38 0.75
C LEU A 96 -11.80 -2.36 -0.78
N ASN A 97 -12.91 -2.79 -1.37
CA ASN A 97 -13.08 -2.83 -2.83
C ASN A 97 -13.18 -1.43 -3.44
N GLU A 98 -13.84 -0.48 -2.77
CA GLU A 98 -13.88 0.92 -3.20
C GLU A 98 -12.47 1.53 -3.24
N ARG A 99 -11.67 1.28 -2.20
CA ARG A 99 -10.26 1.70 -2.17
C ARG A 99 -9.43 1.04 -3.26
N LEU A 100 -9.60 -0.26 -3.47
CA LEU A 100 -8.90 -1.01 -4.50
C LEU A 100 -9.17 -0.43 -5.89
N GLN A 101 -10.41 -0.02 -6.16
CA GLN A 101 -10.79 0.62 -7.42
C GLN A 101 -10.24 2.04 -7.56
N ALA A 102 -10.12 2.79 -6.45
CA ALA A 102 -9.58 4.14 -6.47
C ALA A 102 -8.05 4.17 -6.63
N ASP A 103 -7.34 3.26 -5.97
CA ASP A 103 -5.87 3.21 -5.91
C ASP A 103 -5.28 2.31 -7.03
N GLY A 104 -6.08 1.42 -7.62
CA GLY A 104 -5.65 0.37 -8.56
C GLY A 104 -5.90 0.66 -10.04
N ALA A 105 -5.47 -0.29 -10.89
CA ALA A 105 -5.82 -0.30 -12.30
C ALA A 105 -7.31 -0.71 -12.47
N PRO A 106 -8.02 -0.18 -13.48
CA PRO A 106 -9.47 -0.39 -13.66
C PRO A 106 -9.89 -1.86 -13.83
N ASP A 107 -8.95 -2.77 -14.11
CA ASP A 107 -9.19 -4.19 -14.37
C ASP A 107 -8.82 -5.12 -13.19
N ALA A 108 -8.53 -4.56 -12.00
CA ALA A 108 -8.26 -5.37 -10.82
C ALA A 108 -9.54 -6.09 -10.33
N GLY A 109 -9.46 -7.41 -10.15
CA GLY A 109 -10.55 -8.18 -9.57
C GLY A 109 -10.88 -7.71 -8.14
N LEU A 110 -12.17 -7.68 -7.80
CA LEU A 110 -12.61 -7.28 -6.46
C LEU A 110 -12.32 -8.38 -5.44
N HIS A 111 -11.94 -7.98 -4.22
CA HIS A 111 -11.84 -8.91 -3.11
C HIS A 111 -13.18 -9.58 -2.83
N THR A 112 -13.10 -10.86 -2.44
CA THR A 112 -14.26 -11.71 -2.12
C THR A 112 -14.48 -11.80 -0.61
N VAL A 113 -15.68 -12.24 -0.23
CA VAL A 113 -16.02 -12.47 1.19
C VAL A 113 -15.15 -13.60 1.76
N GLU A 114 -14.91 -14.67 0.98
CA GLU A 114 -14.07 -15.79 1.41
C GLU A 114 -12.63 -15.35 1.69
N GLN A 115 -12.05 -14.49 0.84
CA GLN A 115 -10.72 -13.91 1.05
C GLN A 115 -10.67 -13.08 2.33
N LEU A 116 -11.67 -12.21 2.56
CA LEU A 116 -11.73 -11.40 3.77
C LEU A 116 -11.85 -12.27 5.02
N GLN A 117 -12.70 -13.29 5.00
CA GLN A 117 -12.87 -14.20 6.15
C GLN A 117 -11.59 -15.00 6.42
N THR A 118 -10.90 -15.47 5.37
CA THR A 118 -9.61 -16.15 5.50
C THR A 118 -8.56 -15.23 6.13
N GLU A 119 -8.52 -13.95 5.73
CA GLU A 119 -7.61 -12.96 6.31
C GLU A 119 -7.95 -12.65 7.77
N MET A 120 -9.23 -12.54 8.10
CA MET A 120 -9.71 -12.32 9.47
C MET A 120 -9.38 -13.49 10.41
N GLN A 121 -9.39 -14.72 9.90
CA GLN A 121 -9.06 -15.94 10.67
C GLN A 121 -7.54 -16.16 10.80
N SER A 122 -6.78 -15.81 9.76
CA SER A 122 -5.31 -15.95 9.74
C SER A 122 -4.59 -14.83 10.49
N THR A 123 -5.27 -13.71 10.73
CA THR A 123 -4.74 -12.64 11.57
C THR A 123 -5.08 -12.97 13.03
N PRO A 124 -4.11 -13.33 13.89
CA PRO A 124 -4.38 -13.40 15.31
C PRO A 124 -4.83 -12.01 15.75
N THR A 125 -6.12 -11.87 16.08
CA THR A 125 -6.62 -10.76 16.87
C THR A 125 -5.80 -10.77 18.14
N PRO A 126 -4.96 -9.76 18.42
CA PRO A 126 -4.30 -9.70 19.70
C PRO A 126 -5.42 -9.45 20.71
N ALA A 127 -5.87 -10.54 21.32
CA ALA A 127 -6.71 -10.50 22.50
C ALA A 127 -5.94 -9.70 23.54
N GLY A 128 -6.41 -8.49 23.83
CA GLY A 128 -6.07 -7.77 25.05
C GLY A 128 -4.58 -7.46 25.24
N SER A 129 -3.92 -6.80 24.30
CA SER A 129 -2.95 -5.78 24.69
C SER A 129 -2.84 -4.75 23.59
N THR A 130 -3.54 -3.63 23.77
CA THR A 130 -3.08 -2.36 23.25
C THR A 130 -1.56 -2.33 23.46
N ASP A 131 -0.84 -2.13 22.37
CA ASP A 131 0.61 -2.21 22.23
C ASP A 131 1.26 -1.05 23.04
N TRP A 132 1.00 -0.99 24.35
CA TRP A 132 1.33 0.11 25.26
C TRP A 132 2.83 0.33 25.32
N SER A 133 3.63 -0.73 25.14
CA SER A 133 5.08 -0.64 25.03
C SER A 133 5.50 0.06 23.72
N PHE A 134 4.86 -0.28 22.59
CA PHE A 134 5.10 0.37 21.30
C PHE A 134 4.58 1.81 21.29
N MET A 135 3.37 2.06 21.82
CA MET A 135 2.82 3.41 21.96
C MET A 135 3.71 4.30 22.83
N ARG A 136 4.20 3.80 23.97
CA ARG A 136 5.18 4.54 24.79
C ARG A 136 6.48 4.84 24.03
N LYS A 137 7.00 3.89 23.24
CA LYS A 137 8.17 4.11 22.38
C LYS A 137 7.89 5.19 21.33
N LEU A 138 6.71 5.17 20.71
CA LEU A 138 6.30 6.13 19.68
C LEU A 138 6.14 7.54 20.27
N LEU A 139 5.53 7.66 21.45
CA LEU A 139 5.41 8.93 22.17
C LEU A 139 6.78 9.48 22.59
N ALA A 140 7.69 8.61 23.05
CA ALA A 140 9.06 8.99 23.37
C ALA A 140 9.83 9.47 22.12
N GLN A 141 9.64 8.82 20.97
CA GLN A 141 10.22 9.26 19.70
C GLN A 141 9.67 10.62 19.27
N ALA A 142 8.35 10.78 19.26
CA ALA A 142 7.68 12.03 18.89
C ALA A 142 8.09 13.19 19.80
N ARG A 143 8.42 12.92 21.06
CA ARG A 143 9.00 13.90 21.98
C ARG A 143 10.41 14.31 21.55
N ARG A 144 11.30 13.33 21.28
CA ARG A 144 12.69 13.59 20.84
C ARG A 144 12.75 14.40 19.55
N GLU A 145 11.80 14.17 18.64
CA GLU A 145 11.70 14.88 17.37
C GLU A 145 10.96 16.23 17.48
N GLY A 146 10.44 16.59 18.66
CA GLY A 146 9.66 17.81 18.89
C GLY A 146 8.27 17.81 18.24
N VAL A 147 7.82 16.67 17.71
CA VAL A 147 6.49 16.52 17.08
C VAL A 147 5.39 16.77 18.09
N LEU A 148 5.51 16.26 19.33
CA LEU A 148 4.51 16.48 20.38
C LEU A 148 4.26 17.98 20.63
N ASN A 149 5.31 18.81 20.55
CA ASN A 149 5.19 20.26 20.79
C ASN A 149 4.34 20.95 19.72
N ARG A 150 4.23 20.37 18.52
CA ARG A 150 3.40 20.88 17.43
C ARG A 150 1.93 20.48 17.55
N ILE A 151 1.61 19.50 18.38
CA ILE A 151 0.22 19.03 18.57
C ILE A 151 -0.46 19.96 19.57
N THR A 152 -1.32 20.86 19.10
CA THR A 152 -2.12 21.73 19.98
C THR A 152 -3.47 21.09 20.33
N ILE A 153 -4.18 21.63 21.32
CA ILE A 153 -5.56 21.21 21.61
C ILE A 153 -6.44 21.40 20.36
N GLN A 154 -6.27 22.51 19.65
CA GLN A 154 -6.97 22.77 18.39
C GLN A 154 -6.68 21.69 17.35
N THR A 155 -5.41 21.27 17.19
CA THR A 155 -5.05 20.19 16.28
C THR A 155 -5.75 18.86 16.62
N ILE A 156 -5.93 18.57 17.91
CA ILE A 156 -6.65 17.37 18.37
C ILE A 156 -8.14 17.49 18.07
N ASP A 157 -8.72 18.67 18.27
CA ASP A 157 -10.14 18.93 18.00
C ASP A 157 -10.44 18.90 16.49
N ASP A 158 -9.57 19.48 15.66
CA ASP A 158 -9.67 19.42 14.20
C ASP A 158 -9.57 17.96 13.70
N PHE A 159 -8.62 17.18 14.24
CA PHE A 159 -8.48 15.76 13.95
C PHE A 159 -9.75 14.99 14.34
N ALA A 160 -10.35 15.31 15.49
CA ALA A 160 -11.58 14.68 15.94
C ALA A 160 -12.75 14.92 14.98
N VAL A 161 -12.85 16.13 14.42
CA VAL A 161 -13.88 16.45 13.41
C VAL A 161 -13.64 15.69 12.12
N VAL A 162 -12.41 15.71 11.57
CA VAL A 162 -12.07 15.05 10.31
C VAL A 162 -12.32 13.54 10.37
N TYR A 163 -12.05 12.91 11.51
CA TYR A 163 -12.20 11.46 11.70
C TYR A 163 -13.46 11.07 12.47
N ALA A 164 -14.39 12.00 12.69
CA ALA A 164 -15.66 11.78 13.38
C ALA A 164 -15.51 11.01 14.71
N LEU A 165 -14.55 11.40 15.54
CA LEU A 165 -14.32 10.79 16.85
C LEU A 165 -15.46 11.12 17.82
N SER A 166 -15.88 10.13 18.59
CA SER A 166 -16.80 10.36 19.72
C SER A 166 -16.14 11.14 20.85
N SER A 167 -16.92 11.84 21.67
CA SER A 167 -16.42 12.61 22.81
C SER A 167 -15.53 11.78 23.74
N ALA A 168 -15.87 10.51 23.95
CA ALA A 168 -15.07 9.59 24.76
C ALA A 168 -13.71 9.25 24.12
N GLN A 169 -13.64 9.15 22.78
CA GLN A 169 -12.38 8.94 22.07
C GLN A 169 -11.52 10.20 22.09
N VAL A 170 -12.12 11.38 21.94
CA VAL A 170 -11.41 12.66 22.02
C VAL A 170 -10.80 12.85 23.41
N LEU A 171 -11.55 12.56 24.48
CA LEU A 171 -11.04 12.64 25.85
C LEU A 171 -9.85 11.71 26.07
N ARG A 172 -9.93 10.45 25.62
CA ARG A 172 -8.80 9.51 25.70
C ARG A 172 -7.59 9.98 24.90
N LEU A 173 -7.80 10.56 23.71
CA LEU A 173 -6.72 11.08 22.89
C LEU A 173 -6.04 12.29 23.56
N LYS A 174 -6.83 13.22 24.12
CA LYS A 174 -6.33 14.36 24.89
C LYS A 174 -5.51 13.87 26.10
N ASP A 175 -6.04 12.94 26.87
CA ASP A 175 -5.35 12.36 28.03
C ASP A 175 -3.98 11.76 27.64
N VAL A 176 -3.94 10.89 26.63
CA VAL A 176 -2.69 10.26 26.18
C VAL A 176 -1.66 11.28 25.68
N VAL A 177 -2.09 12.25 24.86
CA VAL A 177 -1.17 13.22 24.24
C VAL A 177 -0.68 14.26 25.26
N LEU A 178 -1.56 14.74 26.15
CA LEU A 178 -1.21 15.74 27.15
C LEU A 178 -0.31 15.14 28.24
N ASN A 179 -0.64 13.96 28.77
CA ASN A 179 0.23 13.27 29.73
C ASN A 179 1.62 12.97 29.12
N ALA A 180 1.66 12.59 27.83
CA ALA A 180 2.92 12.38 27.12
C ALA A 180 3.75 13.66 26.89
N LYS A 181 3.20 14.86 27.09
CA LYS A 181 3.99 16.11 27.11
C LYS A 181 4.56 16.40 28.50
N GLU A 182 3.80 16.11 29.55
CA GLU A 182 4.14 16.40 30.95
C GLU A 182 5.25 15.47 31.48
N ASP A 183 5.21 14.19 31.10
CA ASP A 183 6.19 13.14 31.44
C ASP A 183 7.65 13.43 30.99
N GLY A 184 7.91 14.58 30.36
CA GLY A 184 9.24 15.03 29.93
C GLY A 184 9.83 16.19 30.73
N HIS A 185 9.06 16.81 31.62
CA HIS A 185 9.47 17.96 32.42
C HIS A 185 9.87 17.60 33.86
N GLY A 186 9.84 16.32 34.22
CA GLY A 186 10.19 15.80 35.54
C GLY A 186 11.27 14.73 35.49
N ARG A 187 12.51 15.11 35.18
CA ARG A 187 13.75 14.43 35.58
C ARG A 187 14.96 15.28 35.25
#